data_AF-A0A937MIQ1-F1
#
_entry.id   AF-A0A937MIQ1-F1
#
_cell.length_a   1.000
_cell.length_b   1.000
_cell.length_c   1.000
_cell.angle_alpha   90.00
_cell.angle_beta   90.00
_cell.angle_gamma   90.00
#
_symmetry.space_group_name_H-M   'P 1'
#
loop_
_entity.id
_entity.type
_entity.pdbx_description
1 polymer ?
#
loop_
_entity_poly.entity_id
_entity_poly.type
_entity_poly.pdbx_seq_one_letter_code
_entity_poly.pdbx_strand_id
1 'polypeptide(L)'
;MDSPHLSDREKAAVLWAEHVTKNTARDRRDIYDIVAKQFKSDEIVELTFICGMFNMFNRFMDSLKIPLEIQGEVDKIQRSLHLDPDKVKTYLEGVLDNWPSDFPDVNPDE
;
A
#
# COMPACT_ATOMS: atom_id res chain seq x y z
N MET A 1 -1.32 -16.53 -22.29
CA MET A 1 -1.36 -15.06 -22.18
C MET A 1 -0.12 -14.58 -22.90
N ASP A 2 -0.29 -14.20 -24.17
CA ASP A 2 0.84 -14.08 -25.09
C ASP A 2 1.13 -12.60 -25.31
N SER A 3 1.73 -11.99 -24.28
CA SER A 3 2.25 -10.62 -24.39
C SER A 3 3.76 -10.68 -24.62
N PRO A 4 4.29 -10.06 -25.69
CA PRO A 4 5.73 -9.95 -25.92
C PRO A 4 6.40 -8.95 -24.97
N HIS A 5 5.62 -8.12 -24.27
CA HIS A 5 6.12 -7.06 -23.38
C HIS A 5 6.21 -7.48 -21.91
N LEU A 6 5.73 -8.68 -21.57
CA LEU A 6 5.78 -9.20 -20.21
C LEU A 6 6.79 -10.35 -20.15
N SER A 7 7.62 -10.34 -19.10
CA SER A 7 8.40 -11.49 -18.69
C SER A 7 7.51 -12.64 -18.24
N ASP A 8 8.06 -13.85 -18.15
CA ASP A 8 7.31 -15.02 -17.71
C ASP A 8 6.81 -14.88 -16.27
N ARG A 9 7.59 -14.21 -15.41
CA ARG A 9 7.20 -13.87 -14.05
C ARG A 9 6.01 -12.91 -14.01
N GLU A 10 6.04 -11.86 -14.82
CA GLU A 10 4.92 -10.90 -14.91
C GLU A 10 3.66 -11.55 -15.49
N LYS A 11 3.78 -12.40 -16.52
CA LYS A 11 2.65 -13.17 -17.05
C LYS A 11 2.03 -14.07 -15.98
N ALA A 12 2.86 -14.76 -15.19
CA ALA A 12 2.38 -15.59 -14.09
C ALA A 12 1.67 -14.75 -13.02
N ALA A 13 2.18 -13.56 -12.70
CA ALA A 13 1.53 -12.64 -11.76
C ALA A 13 0.14 -12.19 -12.25
N VAL A 14 0.03 -11.76 -13.52
CA VAL A 14 -1.26 -11.32 -14.08
C VAL A 14 -2.25 -12.48 -14.19
N LEU A 15 -1.77 -13.67 -14.58
CA LEU A 15 -2.58 -14.89 -14.61
C LEU A 15 -3.12 -15.23 -13.21
N TRP A 16 -2.29 -15.16 -12.17
CA TRP A 16 -2.74 -15.36 -10.79
C TRP A 16 -3.77 -14.31 -10.37
N ALA A 17 -3.48 -13.03 -10.64
CA ALA A 17 -4.37 -11.92 -10.32
C ALA A 17 -5.76 -12.11 -10.95
N GLU A 18 -5.83 -12.52 -12.22
CA GLU A 18 -7.10 -12.83 -12.90
C GLU A 18 -7.92 -13.89 -12.14
N HIS A 19 -7.27 -14.98 -11.71
CA HIS A 19 -7.92 -16.07 -11.00
C HIS A 19 -8.35 -15.70 -9.58
N VAL A 20 -7.55 -14.90 -8.87
CA VAL A 20 -7.92 -14.35 -7.56
C VAL A 20 -9.12 -13.40 -7.70
N THR A 21 -9.11 -12.52 -8.70
CA THR A 21 -10.19 -11.56 -8.97
C THR A 21 -11.50 -12.21 -9.37
N LYS A 22 -11.44 -13.27 -10.19
CA LYS A 22 -12.62 -14.09 -10.53
C LYS A 22 -13.01 -15.08 -9.44
N ASN A 23 -12.28 -15.12 -8.32
CA ASN A 23 -12.47 -16.05 -7.22
C ASN A 23 -12.46 -17.53 -7.65
N THR A 24 -11.58 -17.88 -8.58
CA THR A 24 -11.41 -19.26 -9.11
C THR A 24 -10.08 -19.89 -8.70
N ALA A 25 -9.17 -19.12 -8.09
CA ALA A 25 -7.84 -19.58 -7.69
C ALA A 25 -7.86 -20.83 -6.79
N ARG A 26 -8.88 -20.97 -5.93
CA ARG A 26 -9.06 -22.13 -5.04
C ARG A 26 -9.08 -23.46 -5.80
N ASP A 27 -9.77 -23.49 -6.95
CA ASP A 27 -10.03 -24.71 -7.70
C ASP A 27 -8.99 -24.94 -8.82
N ARG A 28 -8.02 -24.01 -8.97
CA ARG A 28 -7.06 -23.98 -10.07
C ARG A 28 -5.65 -24.26 -9.59
N ARG A 29 -5.44 -25.50 -9.14
CA ARG A 29 -4.11 -25.97 -8.69
C ARG A 29 -3.06 -25.89 -9.80
N ASP A 30 -3.47 -26.20 -11.03
CA ASP A 30 -2.65 -26.07 -12.23
C ASP A 30 -2.10 -24.65 -12.42
N ILE A 31 -2.89 -23.63 -12.11
CA ILE A 31 -2.45 -22.23 -12.15
C ILE A 31 -1.49 -21.93 -11.00
N TYR A 32 -1.79 -22.39 -9.79
CA TYR A 32 -0.87 -22.22 -8.66
C TYR A 32 0.52 -22.80 -8.96
N ASP A 33 0.57 -23.99 -9.56
CA ASP A 33 1.84 -24.64 -9.91
C ASP A 33 2.61 -23.90 -11.02
N ILE A 34 1.92 -23.17 -11.92
CA ILE A 34 2.56 -22.27 -12.89
C ILE A 34 3.20 -21.08 -12.17
N VAL A 35 2.48 -20.47 -11.23
CA VAL A 35 2.94 -19.29 -10.48
C VAL A 35 4.10 -19.66 -9.56
N ALA A 36 4.04 -20.83 -8.91
CA ALA A 36 5.09 -21.35 -8.03
C ALA A 36 6.42 -21.65 -8.74
N LYS A 37 6.44 -21.72 -10.09
CA LYS A 37 7.70 -21.78 -10.86
C LYS A 37 8.43 -20.44 -10.93
N GLN A 38 7.71 -19.33 -10.72
CA GLN A 38 8.21 -17.95 -10.89
C GLN A 38 8.28 -17.18 -9.56
N PHE A 39 7.60 -17.65 -8.53
CA PHE A 39 7.48 -17.00 -7.22
C PHE A 39 7.71 -18.00 -6.09
N LYS A 40 8.32 -17.50 -5.01
CA LYS A 40 8.40 -18.24 -3.74
C LYS A 40 7.05 -18.20 -3.02
N SER A 41 6.86 -19.09 -2.04
CA SER A 41 5.59 -19.21 -1.32
C SER A 41 5.20 -17.94 -0.55
N ASP A 42 6.16 -17.24 0.04
CA ASP A 42 5.99 -15.93 0.68
C ASP A 42 5.57 -14.85 -0.33
N GLU A 43 6.24 -14.79 -1.48
CA GLU A 43 5.88 -13.85 -2.56
C GLU A 43 4.46 -14.12 -3.11
N ILE A 44 4.01 -15.38 -3.16
CA ILE A 44 2.63 -15.71 -3.57
C ILE A 44 1.61 -15.21 -2.54
N VAL A 45 1.93 -15.28 -1.25
CA VAL A 45 1.07 -14.71 -0.19
C VAL A 45 0.95 -13.19 -0.39
N GLU A 46 2.06 -12.49 -0.59
CA GLU A 46 2.07 -11.04 -0.85
C GLU A 46 1.32 -10.67 -2.12
N LEU A 47 1.56 -11.39 -3.22
CA LEU A 47 0.86 -11.20 -4.48
C LEU A 47 -0.66 -11.39 -4.30
N THR A 48 -1.07 -12.42 -3.57
CA THR A 48 -2.48 -12.70 -3.29
C THR A 48 -3.11 -11.61 -2.42
N PHE A 49 -2.37 -11.11 -1.43
CA PHE A 49 -2.81 -10.02 -0.56
C PHE A 49 -3.08 -8.74 -1.37
N ILE A 50 -2.13 -8.33 -2.23
CA ILE A 50 -2.30 -7.16 -3.11
C ILE A 50 -3.52 -7.33 -4.01
N CYS A 51 -3.67 -8.50 -4.66
CA CYS A 51 -4.83 -8.78 -5.49
C CYS A 51 -6.15 -8.65 -4.69
N GLY A 52 -6.22 -9.24 -3.50
CA GLY A 52 -7.37 -9.17 -2.61
C GLY A 52 -7.71 -7.73 -2.18
N MET A 53 -6.69 -6.95 -1.80
CA MET A 53 -6.83 -5.56 -1.40
C MET A 53 -7.41 -4.69 -2.53
N PHE A 54 -6.88 -4.80 -3.74
CA PHE A 54 -7.43 -4.07 -4.90
C PHE A 54 -8.84 -4.55 -5.27
N ASN A 55 -9.13 -5.85 -5.15
CA ASN A 55 -10.48 -6.37 -5.38
C ASN A 55 -11.51 -5.84 -4.37
N MET A 56 -11.09 -5.60 -3.12
CA MET A 56 -11.90 -4.95 -2.10
C MET A 56 -12.11 -3.48 -2.44
N PHE A 57 -11.06 -2.73 -2.77
CA PHE A 57 -11.19 -1.32 -3.12
C PHE A 57 -12.04 -1.09 -4.36
N ASN A 58 -11.87 -1.90 -5.42
CA ASN A 58 -12.71 -1.83 -6.60
C ASN A 58 -14.19 -1.96 -6.22
N ARG A 59 -14.55 -2.98 -5.42
CA ARG A 59 -15.93 -3.17 -4.93
C ARG A 59 -16.41 -2.00 -4.09
N PHE A 60 -15.57 -1.48 -3.20
CA PHE A 60 -15.91 -0.37 -2.33
C PHE A 60 -16.18 0.92 -3.13
N MET A 61 -15.25 1.29 -4.00
CA MET A 61 -15.34 2.47 -4.87
C MET A 61 -16.53 2.37 -5.82
N ASP A 62 -16.71 1.22 -6.47
CA ASP A 62 -17.83 0.97 -7.40
C ASP A 62 -19.18 1.04 -6.69
N SER A 63 -19.31 0.44 -5.50
CA SER A 63 -20.56 0.45 -4.72
C SER A 63 -20.96 1.85 -4.29
N LEU A 64 -19.97 2.70 -4.01
CA LEU A 64 -20.19 4.11 -3.63
C LEU A 64 -20.22 5.06 -4.83
N LYS A 65 -20.00 4.54 -6.05
CA LYS A 65 -19.91 5.31 -7.30
C LYS A 65 -18.93 6.48 -7.19
N ILE A 66 -17.81 6.24 -6.52
CA ILE A 66 -16.78 7.27 -6.33
C ILE A 66 -16.18 7.58 -7.71
N PRO A 67 -16.27 8.82 -8.21
CA PRO A 67 -15.71 9.18 -9.50
C PRO A 67 -14.17 9.15 -9.41
N LEU A 68 -13.54 8.85 -10.55
CA LEU A 68 -12.09 9.03 -10.65
C LEU A 68 -11.77 10.52 -10.48
N GLU A 69 -10.81 10.81 -9.62
CA GLU A 69 -10.30 12.17 -9.45
C GLU A 69 -9.75 12.66 -10.79
N ILE A 70 -10.11 13.89 -11.15
CA ILE A 70 -9.55 14.54 -12.33
C ILE A 70 -8.05 14.72 -12.05
N GLN A 71 -7.18 14.33 -12.99
CA GLN A 71 -5.72 14.36 -12.80
C GLN A 71 -5.20 15.68 -12.20
N GLY A 72 -5.80 16.81 -12.59
CA GLY A 72 -5.44 18.12 -12.04
C GLY A 72 -5.71 18.33 -10.55
N GLU A 73 -6.59 17.53 -9.92
CA GLU A 73 -6.79 17.51 -8.46
C GLU A 73 -5.78 16.59 -7.76
N VAL A 74 -5.40 15.46 -8.39
CA VAL A 74 -4.31 14.58 -7.91
C VAL A 74 -2.98 15.32 -7.93
N ASP A 75 -2.73 16.12 -8.96
CA ASP A 75 -1.52 16.93 -9.07
C ASP A 75 -1.45 18.05 -8.01
N LYS A 76 -2.59 18.44 -7.40
CA LYS A 76 -2.64 19.34 -6.22
C LYS A 76 -2.29 18.63 -4.92
N ILE A 77 -2.21 17.30 -4.91
CA ILE A 77 -1.50 16.54 -3.87
C ILE A 77 0.01 16.75 -4.09
N GLN A 78 0.43 18.02 -4.16
CA GLN A 78 1.82 18.41 -4.16
C GLN A 78 2.38 18.14 -2.78
N ARG A 79 3.42 17.30 -2.74
CA ARG A 79 4.40 17.10 -1.67
C ARG A 79 3.84 17.43 -0.29
N SER A 80 3.32 16.40 0.39
CA SER A 80 3.29 16.41 1.84
C SER A 80 4.63 16.97 2.34
N LEU A 81 4.57 18.15 3.00
CA LEU A 81 5.65 18.81 3.74
C LEU A 81 6.68 19.59 2.89
N HIS A 82 6.32 20.80 2.43
CA HIS A 82 7.32 21.88 2.48
C HIS A 82 7.38 22.36 3.93
N LEU A 83 8.26 21.75 4.73
CA LEU A 83 8.56 22.22 6.08
C LEU A 83 9.18 23.60 5.97
N ASP A 84 8.46 24.61 6.47
CA ASP A 84 8.94 25.98 6.59
C ASP A 84 10.06 26.02 7.66
N PRO A 85 11.32 26.31 7.27
CA PRO A 85 12.45 26.30 8.20
C PRO A 85 12.27 27.24 9.39
N ASP A 86 11.60 28.38 9.19
CA ASP A 86 11.40 29.38 10.25
C ASP A 86 10.40 28.88 11.30
N LYS A 87 9.36 28.15 10.86
CA LYS A 87 8.40 27.51 11.78
C LYS A 87 9.05 26.39 12.59
N VAL A 88 9.92 25.60 11.97
CA VAL A 88 10.68 24.55 12.66
C VAL A 88 11.61 25.16 13.71
N LYS A 89 12.34 26.23 13.34
CA LYS A 89 13.20 26.96 14.27
C LYS A 89 12.43 27.53 15.46
N THR A 90 11.33 28.24 15.20
CA THR A 90 10.48 28.83 16.25
C THR A 90 9.94 27.77 17.21
N TYR A 91 9.54 26.60 16.69
CA TYR A 91 9.09 25.49 17.53
C TYR A 91 10.20 24.96 18.42
N LEU A 92 11.40 24.74 17.88
CA LEU A 92 12.55 24.27 18.66
C LEU A 92 12.99 25.27 19.73
N GLU A 93 12.97 26.57 19.41
CA GLU A 93 13.20 27.64 20.40
C GLU A 93 12.16 27.58 21.53
N GLY A 94 10.88 27.46 21.20
CA GLY A 94 9.82 27.29 22.21
C GLY A 94 9.98 26.03 23.06
N VAL A 95 10.46 24.92 22.48
CA VAL A 95 10.75 23.69 23.22
C VAL A 95 11.95 23.87 24.16
N LEU A 96 12.99 24.57 23.72
CA LEU A 96 14.16 24.87 24.55
C LEU A 96 13.81 25.81 25.71
N ASP A 97 13.02 26.84 25.45
CA ASP A 97 12.58 27.80 26.47
C ASP A 97 11.71 27.16 27.55
N ASN A 98 10.97 26.11 27.18
CA ASN A 98 10.09 25.37 28.08
C ASN A 98 10.65 23.99 28.42
N TRP A 99 11.96 23.77 28.25
CA TRP A 99 12.58 22.48 28.51
C TRP A 99 12.52 22.17 30.00
N PRO A 100 11.80 21.12 30.43
CA PRO A 100 11.65 20.83 31.85
C PRO A 100 12.98 20.35 32.42
N SER A 101 13.29 20.75 33.65
CA SER A 101 14.49 20.27 34.36
C SER A 101 14.37 18.80 34.76
N ASP A 102 13.14 18.35 35.01
CA ASP A 102 12.81 16.96 35.33
C ASP A 102 11.62 16.52 34.47
N PHE A 103 11.75 15.33 33.87
CA PHE A 103 10.62 14.69 33.20
C PHE A 103 9.81 13.91 34.22
N PRO A 104 8.46 13.87 34.10
CA PRO A 104 7.64 13.11 35.03
C PRO A 104 8.01 11.63 34.98
N ASP A 105 8.24 11.04 36.16
CA ASP A 105 8.38 9.59 36.28
C ASP A 105 7.06 8.93 35.87
N VAL A 106 7.17 7.92 35.01
CA VAL A 106 6.01 7.24 34.39
C VAL A 106 5.17 6.49 35.45
N ASN A 107 5.64 6.39 36.68
CA ASN A 107 4.91 5.77 37.79
C ASN A 107 5.51 6.22 39.16
N PRO A 108 5.00 7.27 39.82
CA PRO A 108 5.42 7.59 41.17
C PRO A 108 4.87 6.54 42.15
N ASP A 109 5.74 5.95 42.97
CA ASP A 109 5.35 4.98 44.01
C ASP A 109 4.52 5.70 45.11
N GLU A 110 3.19 5.66 44.99
CA GLU A 110 2.24 5.70 46.13
C GLU A 110 1.62 4.31 46.36
#